data_AF-A0A1H7N0C1-F1
#
_entry.id   AF-A0A1H7N0C1-F1
#
_cell.length_a   1.000
_cell.length_b   1.000
_cell.length_c   1.000
_cell.angle_alpha   90.00
_cell.angle_beta   90.00
_cell.angle_gamma   90.00
#
_symmetry.space_group_name_H-M   'P 1'
#
loop_
_entity.id
_entity.type
_entity.pdbx_description
1 polymer ?
#
loop_
_entity_poly.entity_id
_entity_poly.type
_entity_poly.pdbx_seq_one_letter_code
_entity_poly.pdbx_strand_id
1 'polypeptide(L)'
;MTGSGPSSQRPPHPDDATAGAEVLPPPVSAAERANRLSAANMLRSLLPLVVICLLVVGWQAFRNNPDDPVREIEPTSSLRLAEARAVYPLLIPALDEGYRPTSVRTDAGTNPEGSPVTVQLGYVTPAGNYAGYVVTDDADAEALDVLDGAAEEGAVEIDGEEWTRSTTQRGETALTRVADGVTLVVTGSAGDDELREVAEAVEPFAG
;
A
#
# COMPACT_ATOMS: atom_id res chain seq x y z
N MET A 1 63.58 -88.29 -9.32
CA MET A 1 64.00 -87.50 -10.49
C MET A 1 63.47 -86.09 -10.31
N THR A 2 64.33 -85.19 -9.87
CA THR A 2 64.14 -83.74 -9.87
C THR A 2 64.29 -83.22 -11.29
N GLY A 3 63.32 -82.46 -11.77
CA GLY A 3 63.35 -81.75 -13.05
C GLY A 3 62.91 -80.32 -12.81
N SER A 4 63.87 -79.41 -12.90
CA SER A 4 63.82 -77.99 -12.57
C SER A 4 63.52 -77.12 -13.80
N GLY A 5 62.71 -76.07 -13.60
CA GLY A 5 62.79 -74.77 -14.28
C GLY A 5 61.93 -74.57 -15.55
N PRO A 6 61.84 -73.34 -16.09
CA PRO A 6 62.41 -72.08 -15.58
C PRO A 6 61.38 -70.94 -15.37
N SER A 7 61.92 -69.91 -14.73
CA SER A 7 61.34 -68.63 -14.35
C SER A 7 60.85 -67.76 -15.52
N SER A 8 59.73 -67.06 -15.29
CA SER A 8 59.47 -65.74 -15.86
C SER A 8 58.56 -64.99 -14.90
N GLN A 9 59.18 -64.23 -13.98
CA GLN A 9 58.48 -63.25 -13.17
C GLN A 9 58.19 -62.03 -14.04
N ARG A 10 56.92 -61.88 -14.43
CA ARG A 10 56.33 -60.62 -14.84
C ARG A 10 55.18 -60.41 -13.87
N PRO A 11 55.15 -59.37 -13.01
CA PRO A 11 53.98 -59.12 -12.18
C PRO A 11 52.91 -58.44 -13.05
N PRO A 12 51.73 -59.05 -13.28
CA PRO A 12 50.57 -58.32 -13.76
C PRO A 12 49.72 -57.90 -12.55
N HIS A 13 49.52 -56.59 -12.48
CA HIS A 13 48.37 -55.86 -11.93
C HIS A 13 47.55 -56.45 -10.77
N PRO A 14 47.42 -55.72 -9.65
CA PRO A 14 46.57 -56.10 -8.53
C PRO A 14 45.11 -55.67 -8.80
N ASP A 15 44.49 -56.20 -9.84
CA ASP A 15 43.07 -56.00 -10.15
C ASP A 15 42.44 -57.36 -10.46
N ASP A 16 42.31 -58.22 -9.45
CA ASP A 16 41.24 -59.22 -9.33
C ASP A 16 41.45 -60.08 -8.08
N ALA A 17 40.37 -60.29 -7.32
CA ALA A 17 40.28 -60.88 -5.97
C ALA A 17 40.61 -59.87 -4.86
N THR A 18 39.64 -59.17 -4.26
CA THR A 18 38.54 -59.79 -3.51
C THR A 18 37.50 -58.70 -3.24
N ALA A 19 36.51 -58.53 -4.12
CA ALA A 19 35.36 -57.67 -3.87
C ALA A 19 34.39 -58.39 -2.92
N GLY A 20 34.73 -58.38 -1.63
CA GLY A 20 33.92 -58.90 -0.54
C GLY A 20 33.94 -57.88 0.60
N ALA A 21 33.08 -56.87 0.52
CA ALA A 21 32.43 -56.18 1.64
C ALA A 21 31.69 -54.98 1.06
N GLU A 22 30.36 -55.05 1.05
CA GLU A 22 29.51 -53.87 0.88
C GLU A 22 29.79 -52.93 2.06
N VAL A 23 30.65 -51.92 1.83
CA VAL A 23 31.00 -50.94 2.85
C VAL A 23 29.80 -50.02 3.02
N LEU A 24 29.02 -50.24 4.08
CA LEU A 24 28.04 -49.27 4.55
C LEU A 24 28.72 -47.90 4.66
N PRO A 25 28.14 -46.82 4.11
CA PRO A 25 28.74 -45.50 4.25
C PRO A 25 28.94 -45.20 5.74
N PRO A 26 30.09 -44.63 6.12
CA PRO A 26 30.40 -44.39 7.53
C PRO A 26 29.27 -43.53 8.15
N PRO A 27 28.89 -43.79 9.41
CA PRO A 27 27.91 -42.94 10.07
C PRO A 27 28.46 -41.52 10.14
N VAL A 28 27.72 -40.56 9.57
CA VAL A 28 28.05 -39.13 9.62
C VAL A 28 28.45 -38.76 11.05
N SER A 29 29.67 -38.25 11.18
CA SER A 29 30.31 -38.02 12.47
C SER A 29 29.53 -36.99 13.29
N ALA A 30 29.57 -37.09 14.63
CA ALA A 30 28.98 -36.08 15.50
C ALA A 30 29.57 -34.68 15.22
N ALA A 31 30.84 -34.64 14.80
CA ALA A 31 31.52 -33.43 14.33
C ALA A 31 30.91 -32.87 13.04
N GLU A 32 30.53 -33.69 12.05
CA GLU A 32 29.81 -33.21 10.85
C GLU A 32 28.41 -32.71 11.15
N ARG A 33 27.69 -33.31 12.10
CA ARG A 33 26.38 -32.80 12.56
C ARG A 33 26.54 -31.48 13.32
N ALA A 34 27.53 -31.38 14.20
CA ALA A 34 27.84 -30.16 14.92
C ALA A 34 28.38 -29.05 14.01
N ASN A 35 29.10 -29.39 12.94
CA ASN A 35 29.57 -28.43 11.95
C ASN A 35 28.42 -27.93 11.04
N ARG A 36 27.46 -28.81 10.69
CA ARG A 36 26.19 -28.41 10.05
C ARG A 36 25.32 -27.53 10.95
N LEU A 37 25.38 -27.73 12.26
CA LEU A 37 24.70 -26.95 13.30
C LEU A 37 25.56 -25.84 13.89
N SER A 38 26.72 -25.55 13.29
CA SER A 38 27.62 -24.52 13.81
C SER A 38 26.90 -23.18 13.69
N ALA A 39 26.84 -22.42 14.78
CA ALA A 39 26.29 -21.07 14.79
C ALA A 39 26.89 -20.19 13.68
N ALA A 40 28.13 -20.48 13.26
CA ALA A 40 28.78 -19.83 12.13
C ALA A 40 28.14 -20.15 10.76
N ASN A 41 27.58 -21.35 10.58
CA ASN A 41 26.85 -21.72 9.36
C ASN A 41 25.43 -21.15 9.37
N MET A 42 24.77 -21.13 10.54
CA MET A 42 23.49 -20.44 10.71
C MET A 42 23.62 -18.93 10.50
N LEU A 43 24.69 -18.31 11.02
CA LEU A 43 24.98 -16.90 10.82
C LEU A 43 25.30 -16.60 9.35
N ARG A 44 26.04 -17.48 8.66
CA ARG A 44 26.28 -17.36 7.21
C ARG A 44 25.01 -17.50 6.38
N SER A 45 24.05 -18.34 6.78
CA SER A 45 22.75 -18.44 6.08
C SER A 45 21.79 -17.30 6.42
N LEU A 46 21.89 -16.73 7.62
CA LEU A 46 21.05 -15.60 8.08
C LEU A 46 21.53 -14.26 7.52
N LEU A 47 22.84 -14.08 7.38
CA LEU A 47 23.44 -12.81 6.97
C LEU A 47 22.91 -12.29 5.61
N PRO A 48 22.76 -13.10 4.55
CA PRO A 48 22.12 -12.65 3.30
C PRO A 48 20.68 -12.16 3.51
N LEU A 49 19.88 -12.86 4.32
CA LEU A 49 18.51 -12.46 4.61
C LEU A 49 18.46 -11.13 5.39
N VAL A 50 19.31 -10.99 6.41
CA VAL A 50 19.41 -9.76 7.20
C VAL A 50 19.85 -8.59 6.32
N VAL A 51 20.83 -8.80 5.43
CA VAL A 51 21.25 -7.77 4.47
C VAL A 51 20.10 -7.40 3.53
N ILE A 52 19.35 -8.36 3.00
CA ILE A 52 18.16 -8.09 2.18
C ILE A 52 17.12 -7.30 2.98
N CYS A 53 16.81 -7.68 4.22
CA CYS A 53 15.88 -6.95 5.08
C CYS A 53 16.36 -5.52 5.35
N LEU A 54 17.65 -5.32 5.64
CA LEU A 54 18.23 -3.99 5.85
C LEU A 54 18.23 -3.14 4.57
N LEU A 55 18.43 -3.76 3.40
CA LEU A 55 18.30 -3.07 2.11
C LEU A 55 16.86 -2.68 1.84
N VAL A 56 15.88 -3.53 2.13
CA VAL A 56 14.45 -3.20 1.98
C VAL A 56 14.05 -2.09 2.94
N VAL A 57 14.41 -2.19 4.22
CA VAL A 57 14.13 -1.16 5.24
C VAL A 57 14.86 0.14 4.90
N GLY A 58 16.13 0.07 4.51
CA GLY A 58 16.92 1.24 4.11
C GLY A 58 16.38 1.89 2.85
N TRP A 59 15.96 1.11 1.85
CA TRP A 59 15.29 1.61 0.66
C TRP A 59 13.95 2.25 0.98
N GLN A 60 13.16 1.64 1.87
CA GLN A 60 11.87 2.18 2.31
C GLN A 60 12.06 3.45 3.14
N ALA A 61 13.09 3.52 3.99
CA ALA A 61 13.48 4.71 4.74
C ALA A 61 14.04 5.80 3.82
N PHE A 62 14.76 5.45 2.75
CA PHE A 62 15.23 6.42 1.75
C PHE A 62 14.08 6.96 0.90
N ARG A 63 13.07 6.13 0.61
CA ARG A 63 11.83 6.56 -0.07
C ARG A 63 10.93 7.42 0.82
N ASN A 64 11.03 7.23 2.13
CA ASN A 64 10.30 8.01 3.12
C ASN A 64 11.22 9.13 3.60
N ASN A 65 11.26 10.23 2.86
CA ASN A 65 12.05 11.39 3.27
C ASN A 65 11.58 11.82 4.68
N PRO A 66 12.44 11.79 5.72
CA PRO A 66 12.01 12.10 7.09
C PRO A 66 11.54 13.54 7.26
N ASP A 67 11.87 14.42 6.31
CA ASP A 67 11.51 15.84 6.32
C ASP A 67 10.15 16.13 5.66
N ASP A 68 9.60 15.22 4.82
CA ASP A 68 8.23 15.32 4.28
C ASP A 68 7.64 13.91 4.09
N PRO A 69 6.93 13.36 5.09
CA PRO A 69 6.38 12.01 5.06
C PRO A 69 5.14 11.88 4.15
N VAL A 70 4.68 12.98 3.55
CA VAL A 70 3.47 12.99 2.73
C VAL A 70 3.75 12.38 1.37
N ARG A 71 3.17 11.20 1.12
CA ARG A 71 3.24 10.57 -0.19
C ARG A 71 2.10 11.08 -1.06
N GLU A 72 2.44 11.97 -1.97
CA GLU A 72 1.53 12.39 -3.03
C GLU A 72 1.16 11.20 -3.92
N ILE A 73 -0.10 11.18 -4.35
CA ILE A 73 -0.64 10.21 -5.28
C ILE A 73 -1.25 10.92 -6.48
N GLU A 74 -1.35 10.22 -7.61
CA GLU A 74 -2.05 10.70 -8.79
C GLU A 74 -3.48 10.11 -8.83
N PRO A 75 -4.54 10.88 -8.50
CA PRO A 75 -5.89 10.33 -8.38
C PRO A 75 -6.60 10.09 -9.72
N THR A 76 -6.08 10.66 -10.82
CA THR A 76 -6.74 10.75 -12.13
C THR A 76 -7.27 9.41 -12.67
N SER A 77 -6.56 8.29 -12.48
CA SER A 77 -7.05 6.98 -12.98
C SER A 77 -8.30 6.49 -12.25
N SER A 78 -8.38 6.73 -10.94
CA SER A 78 -9.52 6.36 -10.11
C SER A 78 -10.71 7.28 -10.40
N LEU A 79 -10.44 8.57 -10.63
CA LEU A 79 -11.46 9.56 -10.98
C LEU A 79 -12.08 9.29 -12.35
N ARG A 80 -11.28 8.97 -13.37
CA ARG A 80 -11.81 8.55 -14.69
C ARG A 80 -12.68 7.29 -14.62
N LEU A 81 -12.31 6.34 -13.75
CA LEU A 81 -13.14 5.15 -13.54
C LEU A 81 -14.47 5.51 -12.88
N ALA A 82 -14.45 6.38 -11.87
CA ALA A 82 -15.65 6.87 -11.21
C ALA A 82 -16.54 7.65 -12.17
N GLU A 83 -15.98 8.57 -12.95
CA GLU A 83 -16.69 9.36 -13.96
C GLU A 83 -17.39 8.46 -14.99
N ALA A 84 -16.71 7.41 -15.47
CA ALA A 84 -17.30 6.47 -16.43
C ALA A 84 -18.44 5.61 -15.86
N ARG A 85 -18.55 5.51 -14.52
CA ARG A 85 -19.54 4.68 -13.81
C ARG A 85 -20.66 5.50 -13.19
N ALA A 86 -20.39 6.74 -12.79
CA ALA A 86 -21.34 7.63 -12.14
C ALA A 86 -22.47 8.00 -13.10
N VAL A 87 -23.69 8.08 -12.58
CA VAL A 87 -24.87 8.56 -13.31
C VAL A 87 -25.08 10.07 -13.16
N TYR A 88 -24.13 10.76 -12.54
CA TYR A 88 -24.13 12.18 -12.24
C TYR A 88 -22.82 12.86 -12.71
N PRO A 89 -22.81 14.18 -12.97
CA PRO A 89 -21.58 14.91 -13.26
C PRO A 89 -20.63 14.85 -12.07
N LEU A 90 -19.45 14.25 -12.24
CA LEU A 90 -18.47 14.12 -11.17
C LEU A 90 -17.83 15.48 -10.89
N LEU A 91 -18.08 16.04 -9.71
CA LEU A 91 -17.47 17.29 -9.24
C LEU A 91 -16.28 16.96 -8.33
N ILE A 92 -15.11 17.57 -8.59
CA ILE A 92 -13.86 17.30 -7.88
C ILE A 92 -13.13 18.62 -7.58
N PRO A 93 -12.51 18.79 -6.39
CA PRO A 93 -11.69 19.96 -6.11
C PRO A 93 -10.45 20.05 -7.01
N ALA A 94 -10.35 21.15 -7.76
CA ALA A 94 -9.17 21.54 -8.54
C ALA A 94 -8.33 22.55 -7.76
N LEU A 95 -7.46 22.03 -6.88
CA LEU A 95 -6.72 22.83 -5.90
C LEU A 95 -5.34 23.27 -6.41
N ASP A 96 -4.83 24.36 -5.84
CA ASP A 96 -3.48 24.85 -6.07
C ASP A 96 -2.38 23.90 -5.54
N GLU A 97 -1.13 24.12 -5.97
CA GLU A 97 0.04 23.27 -5.64
C GLU A 97 0.28 23.04 -4.13
N GLY A 98 -0.30 23.86 -3.25
CA GLY A 98 -0.18 23.72 -1.81
C GLY A 98 -0.97 22.55 -1.22
N TYR A 99 -2.02 22.08 -1.90
CA TYR A 99 -2.84 20.96 -1.47
C TYR A 99 -2.36 19.66 -2.09
N ARG A 100 -1.76 18.82 -1.27
CA ARG A 100 -1.13 17.57 -1.73
C ARG A 100 -2.12 16.41 -1.63
N PRO A 101 -2.56 15.80 -2.75
CA PRO A 101 -3.46 14.64 -2.69
C PRO A 101 -2.73 13.43 -2.12
N THR A 102 -3.24 12.88 -1.02
CA THR A 102 -2.64 11.74 -0.30
C THR A 102 -3.41 10.44 -0.43
N SER A 103 -4.69 10.52 -0.75
CA SER A 103 -5.57 9.35 -0.85
C SER A 103 -6.71 9.57 -1.83
N VAL A 104 -7.02 8.52 -2.58
CA VAL A 104 -8.23 8.43 -3.40
C VAL A 104 -8.85 7.06 -3.16
N ARG A 105 -10.14 7.03 -2.87
CA ARG A 105 -10.93 5.81 -2.74
C ARG A 105 -12.18 5.97 -3.59
N THR A 106 -12.52 4.92 -4.32
CA THR A 106 -13.81 4.83 -5.01
C THR A 106 -14.31 3.41 -4.98
N ASP A 107 -15.62 3.25 -4.84
CA ASP A 107 -16.33 1.98 -4.92
C ASP A 107 -16.66 1.59 -6.38
N ALA A 108 -16.48 2.52 -7.33
CA ALA A 108 -16.77 2.31 -8.74
C ALA A 108 -16.08 1.05 -9.27
N GLY A 109 -14.86 0.73 -8.84
CA GLY A 109 -14.12 -0.46 -9.29
C GLY A 109 -14.53 -1.78 -8.64
N THR A 110 -15.27 -1.74 -7.54
CA THR A 110 -15.66 -2.94 -6.76
C THR A 110 -17.14 -3.26 -6.88
N ASN A 111 -17.99 -2.26 -7.09
CA ASN A 111 -19.43 -2.44 -7.16
C ASN A 111 -19.89 -2.89 -8.57
N PRO A 112 -21.03 -3.61 -8.66
CA PRO A 112 -21.67 -3.92 -9.94
C PRO A 112 -21.99 -2.66 -10.75
N GLU A 113 -22.08 -2.80 -12.08
CA GLU A 113 -22.53 -1.72 -12.96
C GLU A 113 -23.93 -1.24 -12.56
N GLY A 114 -24.13 0.09 -12.57
CA GLY A 114 -25.39 0.73 -12.16
C GLY A 114 -25.59 0.85 -10.64
N SER A 115 -24.60 0.47 -9.83
CA SER A 115 -24.59 0.80 -8.40
C SER A 115 -24.24 2.28 -8.19
N PRO A 116 -24.64 2.88 -7.06
CA PRO A 116 -24.15 4.20 -6.66
C PRO A 116 -22.62 4.26 -6.65
N VAL A 117 -22.10 5.47 -6.88
CA VAL A 117 -20.67 5.76 -6.92
C VAL A 117 -20.33 6.73 -5.81
N THR A 118 -19.38 6.33 -4.98
CA THR A 118 -18.74 7.17 -3.97
C THR A 118 -17.30 7.41 -4.35
N VAL A 119 -16.86 8.67 -4.26
CA VAL A 119 -15.45 9.07 -4.36
C VAL A 119 -15.06 9.81 -3.09
N GLN A 120 -13.92 9.41 -2.52
CA GLN A 120 -13.30 10.07 -1.38
C GLN A 120 -11.89 10.50 -1.78
N LEU A 121 -11.58 11.76 -1.57
CA LEU A 121 -10.27 12.36 -1.78
C LEU A 121 -9.75 12.89 -0.44
N GLY A 122 -8.47 12.67 -0.17
CA GLY A 122 -7.81 13.22 1.00
C GLY A 122 -6.61 14.03 0.58
N TYR A 123 -6.46 15.20 1.18
CA TYR A 123 -5.40 16.16 0.93
C TYR A 123 -4.68 16.51 2.22
N VAL A 124 -3.39 16.79 2.09
CA VAL A 124 -2.65 17.55 3.11
C VAL A 124 -2.61 19.01 2.67
N THR A 125 -3.09 19.90 3.52
CA THR A 125 -3.19 21.34 3.26
C THR A 125 -1.81 22.02 3.36
N PRO A 126 -1.69 23.29 2.94
CA PRO A 126 -0.47 24.07 3.10
C PRO A 126 0.00 24.18 4.57
N ALA A 127 -0.93 24.23 5.52
CA ALA A 127 -0.60 24.21 6.96
C ALA A 127 -0.25 22.81 7.50
N GLY A 128 -0.30 21.77 6.66
CA GLY A 128 0.04 20.39 7.03
C GLY A 128 -1.09 19.63 7.71
N ASN A 129 -2.33 20.13 7.64
CA ASN A 129 -3.51 19.47 8.20
C ASN A 129 -4.20 18.60 7.15
N TYR A 130 -5.14 17.76 7.58
CA TYR A 130 -5.93 16.91 6.68
C TYR A 130 -7.21 17.61 6.24
N ALA A 131 -7.45 17.64 4.93
CA ALA A 131 -8.75 18.00 4.35
C ALA A 131 -9.27 16.82 3.52
N GLY A 132 -10.45 16.33 3.86
CA GLY A 132 -11.15 15.29 3.12
C GLY A 132 -12.29 15.87 2.29
N TYR A 133 -12.46 15.33 1.08
CA TYR A 133 -13.57 15.60 0.19
C TYR A 133 -14.29 14.29 -0.15
N VAL A 134 -15.61 14.30 -0.11
CA VAL A 134 -16.47 13.18 -0.50
C VAL A 134 -17.48 13.68 -1.52
N VAL A 135 -17.73 12.88 -2.55
CA VAL A 135 -18.88 13.04 -3.45
C VAL A 135 -19.54 11.68 -3.64
N THR A 136 -20.86 11.62 -3.48
CA THR A 136 -21.62 10.36 -3.58
C THR A 136 -23.08 10.59 -3.96
N ASP A 137 -23.66 9.70 -4.76
CA ASP A 137 -25.11 9.58 -4.98
C ASP A 137 -25.77 8.52 -4.08
N ASP A 138 -25.02 7.95 -3.14
CA ASP A 138 -25.50 7.04 -2.10
C ASP A 138 -25.73 7.78 -0.78
N ALA A 139 -27.00 7.90 -0.38
CA ALA A 139 -27.36 8.53 0.89
C ALA A 139 -26.94 7.72 2.12
N ASP A 140 -26.67 6.43 1.96
CA ASP A 140 -26.26 5.50 3.02
C ASP A 140 -24.76 5.17 2.95
N ALA A 141 -23.98 5.93 2.17
CA ALA A 141 -22.53 5.71 2.06
C ALA A 141 -21.83 5.87 3.42
N GLU A 142 -20.98 4.90 3.78
CA GLU A 142 -20.09 4.96 4.97
C GLU A 142 -19.24 6.25 5.01
N ALA A 143 -19.01 6.87 3.85
CA ALA A 143 -18.31 8.14 3.74
C ALA A 143 -19.04 9.31 4.43
N LEU A 144 -20.36 9.20 4.58
CA LEU A 144 -21.24 10.20 5.19
C LEU A 144 -21.39 10.00 6.71
N ASP A 145 -20.94 8.88 7.28
CA ASP A 145 -20.98 8.60 8.73
C ASP A 145 -20.30 9.70 9.57
N VAL A 146 -19.38 10.47 8.97
CA VAL A 146 -18.74 11.63 9.62
C VAL A 146 -19.74 12.73 10.01
N LEU A 147 -20.89 12.78 9.34
CA LEU A 147 -21.99 13.70 9.61
C LEU A 147 -22.96 13.17 10.68
N ASP A 148 -22.82 11.92 11.13
CA ASP A 148 -23.73 11.34 12.11
C ASP A 148 -23.68 12.08 13.44
N GLY A 149 -24.80 12.70 13.80
CA GLY A 149 -24.91 13.54 14.99
C GLY A 149 -24.07 14.82 14.92
N ALA A 150 -23.67 15.27 13.74
CA ALA A 150 -23.13 16.59 13.53
C ALA A 150 -24.17 17.65 13.91
N ALA A 151 -23.71 18.73 14.56
CA ALA A 151 -24.54 19.87 14.91
C ALA A 151 -24.55 20.85 13.74
N GLU A 152 -25.69 20.98 13.06
CA GLU A 152 -25.86 21.97 11.99
C GLU A 152 -25.81 23.40 12.55
N GLU A 153 -25.00 24.24 11.91
CA GLU A 153 -24.78 25.65 12.29
C GLU A 153 -25.52 26.61 11.35
N GLY A 154 -25.80 26.18 10.12
CA GLY A 154 -26.61 26.89 9.13
C GLY A 154 -25.98 26.94 7.74
N ALA A 155 -26.65 27.63 6.83
CA ALA A 155 -26.18 27.81 5.46
C ALA A 155 -25.05 28.85 5.36
N VAL A 156 -24.12 28.61 4.44
CA VAL A 156 -22.99 29.46 4.08
C VAL A 156 -22.82 29.44 2.55
N GLU A 157 -22.60 30.61 1.96
CA GLU A 157 -22.33 30.74 0.53
C GLU A 157 -20.83 30.55 0.24
N ILE A 158 -20.50 29.67 -0.70
CA ILE A 158 -19.14 29.32 -1.11
C ILE A 158 -19.11 29.24 -2.63
N ASP A 159 -18.33 30.10 -3.28
CA ASP A 159 -18.28 30.25 -4.75
C ASP A 159 -19.68 30.34 -5.44
N GLY A 160 -20.63 31.05 -4.81
CA GLY A 160 -21.99 31.19 -5.32
C GLY A 160 -22.89 29.96 -5.14
N GLU A 161 -22.38 28.91 -4.50
CA GLU A 161 -23.11 27.70 -4.14
C GLU A 161 -23.50 27.71 -2.66
N GLU A 162 -24.68 27.17 -2.34
CA GLU A 162 -25.16 27.06 -0.96
C GLU A 162 -24.61 25.78 -0.33
N TRP A 163 -23.85 25.95 0.75
CA TRP A 163 -23.33 24.87 1.58
C TRP A 163 -23.92 24.97 2.98
N THR A 164 -24.08 23.84 3.64
CA THR A 164 -24.45 23.77 5.05
C THR A 164 -23.19 23.56 5.87
N ARG A 165 -22.94 24.45 6.82
CA ARG A 165 -21.89 24.29 7.81
C ARG A 165 -22.44 23.51 9.01
N SER A 166 -21.66 22.54 9.46
CA SER A 166 -21.94 21.76 10.66
C SER A 166 -20.65 21.49 11.43
N THR A 167 -20.79 21.18 12.72
CA THR A 167 -19.69 20.68 13.56
C THR A 167 -19.91 19.21 13.85
N THR A 168 -18.97 18.36 13.43
CA THR A 168 -19.03 16.91 13.65
C THR A 168 -18.89 16.57 15.13
N GLN A 169 -19.18 15.32 15.53
CA GLN A 169 -18.98 14.87 16.91
C GLN A 169 -17.51 14.96 17.38
N ARG A 170 -16.57 15.01 16.43
CA ARG A 170 -15.14 15.16 16.70
C ARG A 170 -14.72 16.62 16.93
N GLY A 171 -15.65 17.57 16.79
CA GLY A 171 -15.38 19.00 16.85
C GLY A 171 -14.71 19.55 15.58
N GLU A 172 -14.78 18.80 14.48
CA GLU A 172 -14.27 19.21 13.17
C GLU A 172 -15.39 19.91 12.37
N THR A 173 -15.03 20.94 11.61
CA THR A 173 -15.96 21.60 10.68
C THR A 173 -16.26 20.67 9.50
N ALA A 174 -17.54 20.53 9.17
CA ALA A 174 -18.01 19.85 7.97
C ALA A 174 -18.88 20.79 7.13
N LEU A 175 -18.51 20.93 5.86
CA LEU A 175 -19.26 21.65 4.84
C LEU A 175 -19.96 20.62 3.97
N THR A 176 -21.29 20.67 3.91
CA THR A 176 -22.10 19.73 3.14
C THR A 176 -22.91 20.46 2.08
N ARG A 177 -22.91 19.98 0.85
CA ARG A 177 -23.77 20.49 -0.22
C ARG A 177 -24.51 19.33 -0.84
N VAL A 178 -25.81 19.48 -1.04
CA VAL A 178 -26.65 18.47 -1.70
C VAL A 178 -27.28 19.10 -2.93
N ALA A 179 -26.95 18.55 -4.11
CA ALA A 179 -27.47 19.03 -5.39
C ALA A 179 -27.78 17.84 -6.30
N ASP A 180 -28.96 17.85 -6.92
CA ASP A 180 -29.39 16.82 -7.90
C ASP A 180 -29.26 15.36 -7.41
N GLY A 181 -29.45 15.13 -6.10
CA GLY A 181 -29.33 13.79 -5.49
C GLY A 181 -27.90 13.36 -5.18
N VAL A 182 -26.91 14.24 -5.39
CA VAL A 182 -25.51 14.04 -5.05
C VAL A 182 -25.18 14.82 -3.79
N THR A 183 -24.51 14.16 -2.85
CA THR A 183 -24.01 14.75 -1.61
C THR A 183 -22.51 14.98 -1.72
N LEU A 184 -22.09 16.22 -1.48
CA LEU A 184 -20.71 16.64 -1.38
C LEU A 184 -20.42 16.97 0.09
N VAL A 185 -19.28 16.52 0.60
CA VAL A 185 -18.84 16.81 1.97
C VAL A 185 -17.37 17.19 1.95
N VAL A 186 -17.03 18.28 2.63
CA VAL A 186 -15.67 18.68 2.95
C VAL A 186 -15.51 18.70 4.45
N THR A 187 -14.57 17.92 4.99
CA THR A 187 -14.34 17.84 6.44
C THR A 187 -12.92 17.35 6.72
N GLY A 188 -12.37 17.70 7.88
CA GLY A 188 -11.07 17.20 8.31
C GLY A 188 -10.50 17.98 9.49
N SER A 189 -9.21 17.78 9.75
CA SER A 189 -8.50 18.49 10.81
C SER A 189 -7.99 19.88 10.38
N ALA A 190 -8.15 20.23 9.10
CA ALA A 190 -7.78 21.54 8.58
C ALA A 190 -8.68 22.65 9.12
N GLY A 191 -8.17 23.88 9.11
CA GLY A 191 -8.92 25.05 9.55
C GLY A 191 -10.07 25.38 8.59
N ASP A 192 -11.05 26.16 9.06
CA ASP A 192 -12.21 26.55 8.27
C ASP A 192 -11.86 27.17 6.92
N ASP A 193 -10.86 28.05 6.88
CA ASP A 193 -10.43 28.70 5.63
C ASP A 193 -9.86 27.68 4.63
N GLU A 194 -9.07 26.71 5.12
CA GLU A 194 -8.48 25.69 4.26
C GLU A 194 -9.53 24.70 3.74
N LEU A 195 -10.53 24.35 4.56
CA LEU A 195 -11.67 23.52 4.15
C LEU A 195 -12.58 24.28 3.16
N ARG A 196 -12.75 25.58 3.37
CA ARG A 196 -13.50 26.43 2.45
C ARG A 196 -12.83 26.49 1.09
N GLU A 197 -11.51 26.60 1.03
CA GLU A 197 -10.74 26.57 -0.23
C GLU A 197 -10.95 25.25 -1.00
N VAL A 198 -11.03 24.11 -0.30
CA VAL A 198 -11.41 22.82 -0.91
C VAL A 198 -12.83 22.85 -1.48
N ALA A 199 -13.78 23.47 -0.78
CA ALA A 199 -15.15 23.60 -1.25
C ALA A 199 -15.30 24.61 -2.42
N GLU A 200 -14.52 25.70 -2.42
CA GLU A 200 -14.47 26.70 -3.51
C GLU A 200 -13.87 26.12 -4.79
N ALA A 201 -12.90 25.21 -4.67
CA ALA A 201 -12.24 24.59 -5.81
C ALA A 201 -13.09 23.50 -6.51
N VAL A 202 -14.30 23.22 -6.04
CA VAL A 202 -15.13 22.14 -6.60
C VAL A 202 -15.65 22.52 -7.99
N GLU A 203 -15.15 21.82 -9.01
CA GLU A 203 -15.55 22.02 -10.40
C GLU A 203 -15.83 20.68 -11.11
N PRO A 204 -16.53 20.69 -12.26
CA PRO A 204 -16.71 19.49 -13.06
C PRO A 204 -15.37 18.86 -13.44
N PHE A 205 -15.22 17.57 -13.18
CA PHE A 205 -14.02 16.83 -13.51
C PHE A 205 -13.78 16.85 -15.03
N ALA A 206 -12.62 17.39 -15.44
CA ALA A 206 -12.16 17.38 -16.83
C ALA A 206 -11.04 16.34 -16.98
N GLY A 207 -11.41 15.11 -17.32
CA GLY A 207 -10.53 13.94 -17.42
C GLY A 207 -9.64 13.85 -18.66
#